data_AF-A0A438K288-F1
#
_entry.id   AF-A0A438K288-F1
#
_cell.length_a   1.000
_cell.length_b   1.000
_cell.length_c   1.000
_cell.angle_alpha   90.00
_cell.angle_beta   90.00
_cell.angle_gamma   90.00
#
_symmetry.space_group_name_H-M   'P 1'
#
loop_
_entity.id
_entity.type
_entity.pdbx_description
1 polymer ?
#
loop_
_entity_poly.entity_id
_entity_poly.type
_entity_poly.pdbx_seq_one_letter_code
_entity_poly.pdbx_strand_id
1 'polypeptide(L)' 'MFKEFHEHSSFLKSLNNTFLVLIPKKSGAEDLGDFRPISLLGGLYKQLAKVLANRLKKVVGKVVSTS' A
#
# COMPACT_ATOMS: atom_id res chain seq x y z
N MET A 1 7.90 14.08 9.23
CA MET A 1 7.34 12.84 8.65
C MET A 1 7.62 11.57 9.47
N PHE A 2 8.77 10.89 9.37
CA PHE A 2 8.99 9.62 10.11
C PHE A 2 8.97 9.82 11.63
N LYS A 3 9.55 10.93 12.12
CA LYS A 3 9.50 11.33 13.53
C LYS A 3 8.05 11.59 13.99
N GLU A 4 7.33 12.45 13.29
CA GLU A 4 5.90 12.71 13.59
C GLU A 4 5.03 11.45 13.52
N PHE A 5 5.24 10.59 12.53
CA PHE A 5 4.52 9.32 12.43
C PHE A 5 4.81 8.43 13.64
N HIS A 6 6.06 8.37 14.07
CA HIS A 6 6.46 7.60 15.25
C HIS A 6 5.88 8.20 16.56
N GLU A 7 5.85 9.52 16.68
CA GLU A 7 5.38 10.22 17.89
C GLU A 7 3.85 10.26 17.99
N HIS A 8 3.15 10.48 16.87
CA HIS A 8 1.70 10.70 16.85
C HIS A 8 0.89 9.52 16.30
N SER A 9 1.55 8.45 15.83
CA SER A 9 0.90 7.29 15.19
C SER A 9 -0.10 7.66 14.09
N SER A 10 0.09 8.82 13.46
CA SER A 10 -0.85 9.39 12.50
C SER A 10 -0.13 9.94 11.27
N PHE A 11 -0.86 10.00 10.16
CA PHE A 11 -0.35 10.46 8.88
C PHE A 11 -0.91 11.84 8.54
N LEU A 12 -0.14 12.59 7.75
CA LEU A 12 -0.71 13.72 7.02
C LEU A 12 -1.85 13.19 6.14
N LYS A 13 -3.06 13.74 6.31
CA LYS A 13 -4.26 13.33 5.55
C LYS A 13 -4.02 13.35 4.03
N SER A 14 -3.17 14.26 3.56
CA SER A 14 -2.77 14.38 2.16
C SER A 14 -2.02 13.16 1.61
N LEU A 15 -1.38 12.34 2.45
CA LEU A 15 -0.68 11.13 2.03
C LEU A 15 -1.62 9.95 1.74
N ASN A 16 -2.87 10.01 2.21
CA ASN A 16 -3.89 9.00 1.93
C ASN A 16 -4.66 9.27 0.63
N ASN A 17 -4.37 10.38 -0.06
CA ASN A 17 -4.93 10.65 -1.38
C ASN A 17 -4.21 9.82 -2.44
N THR A 18 -4.97 9.16 -3.31
CA THR A 18 -4.43 8.33 -4.38
C THR A 18 -5.17 8.56 -5.68
N PHE A 19 -4.43 8.53 -6.79
CA PHE A 19 -5.03 8.43 -8.12
C PHE A 19 -5.37 6.97 -8.39
N LEU A 20 -6.65 6.67 -8.62
CA LEU A 20 -7.08 5.34 -9.03
C LEU A 20 -6.94 5.18 -10.54
N VAL A 21 -6.25 4.12 -10.96
CA VAL A 21 -6.12 3.73 -12.37
C VAL A 21 -6.69 2.32 -12.54
N LEU A 22 -7.49 2.12 -13.59
CA LEU A 22 -8.06 0.83 -13.93
C LEU A 22 -7.21 0.15 -15.00
N ILE A 23 -6.65 -1.02 -14.67
CA ILE A 23 -5.91 -1.85 -15.63
C ILE A 23 -6.79 -3.02 -16.07
N PRO A 24 -7.04 -3.22 -17.37
CA PRO A 24 -7.82 -4.34 -17.86
C PRO A 24 -7.12 -5.67 -17.55
N LYS A 25 -7.87 -6.68 -17.07
CA LYS A 25 -7.34 -8.03 -16.80
C LYS A 25 -7.29 -8.90 -18.06
N LYS A 26 -8.13 -8.61 -19.05
CA LYS A 26 -8.31 -9.36 -20.30
C LYS A 26 -8.54 -8.40 -21.48
N SER A 27 -8.32 -8.86 -22.70
CA SER A 27 -8.70 -8.13 -23.91
C SER A 27 -10.22 -8.03 -24.02
N GLY A 28 -10.75 -6.89 -24.47
CA GLY A 28 -12.20 -6.66 -24.54
C GLY A 28 -12.85 -6.55 -23.15
N ALA A 29 -12.19 -5.88 -22.20
CA ALA A 29 -12.77 -5.63 -20.89
C ALA A 29 -13.96 -4.65 -21.02
N GLU A 30 -15.15 -5.11 -20.63
CA GLU A 30 -16.40 -4.36 -20.78
C GLU A 30 -17.02 -4.06 -19.40
N ASP A 31 -16.96 -5.02 -18.47
CA ASP A 31 -17.51 -4.85 -17.13
C ASP A 31 -16.48 -4.26 -16.17
N LEU A 32 -16.93 -3.51 -15.14
CA LEU A 32 -16.06 -2.99 -14.09
C LEU A 32 -15.25 -4.10 -13.39
N GLY A 33 -15.84 -5.30 -13.27
CA GLY A 33 -15.20 -6.48 -12.73
C GLY A 33 -14.01 -6.99 -13.57
N ASP A 34 -13.88 -6.59 -14.83
CA ASP A 34 -12.75 -6.94 -15.69
C ASP A 34 -11.54 -6.05 -15.48
N PHE A 35 -11.67 -4.99 -14.69
CA PHE A 35 -10.57 -4.09 -14.37
C PHE A 35 -10.01 -4.38 -12.99
N ARG A 36 -8.69 -4.28 -12.86
CA ARG A 36 -7.99 -4.25 -11.58
C ARG A 36 -7.74 -2.79 -11.22
N PRO A 37 -8.32 -2.27 -10.13
CA PRO A 37 -7.96 -0.94 -9.65
C PRO A 37 -6.54 -0.96 -9.07
N ILE A 38 -5.73 0.04 -9.43
CA ILE A 38 -4.42 0.31 -8.86
C ILE A 38 -4.43 1.71 -8.27
N SER A 39 -4.05 1.80 -6.99
CA SER A 39 -3.85 3.05 -6.28
C SER A 39 -2.44 3.59 -6.55
N LEU A 40 -2.34 4.67 -7.33
CA LEU A 40 -1.12 5.44 -7.50
C LEU A 40 -0.94 6.39 -6.32
N LEU A 41 -0.24 5.89 -5.30
CA LEU A 41 0.14 6.66 -4.11
C LEU A 41 1.42 7.45 -4.36
N GLY A 42 1.56 8.59 -3.70
CA GLY A 42 2.78 9.41 -3.72
C GLY A 42 4.01 8.65 -3.22
N GLY A 43 5.20 9.01 -3.72
CA GLY A 43 6.46 8.32 -3.42
C GLY A 43 6.80 8.23 -1.93
N LEU A 44 6.42 9.23 -1.14
CA LEU A 44 6.65 9.27 0.30
C LEU A 44 5.90 8.15 1.04
N TYR A 45 4.64 7.88 0.67
CA TYR A 45 3.89 6.75 1.22
C TYR A 45 4.58 5.42 0.93
N LYS A 46 5.08 5.24 -0.30
CA LYS A 46 5.80 4.03 -0.71
C LYS A 46 7.09 3.81 0.10
N GLN A 47 7.83 4.89 0.38
CA GLN A 47 9.05 4.81 1.21
C GLN A 47 8.73 4.38 2.64
N LEU A 48 7.71 4.97 3.26
CA LEU A 48 7.23 4.60 4.60
C LEU A 48 6.78 3.14 4.66
N ALA A 49 5.91 2.73 3.72
CA ALA A 49 5.43 1.35 3.63
C ALA A 49 6.60 0.35 3.51
N LYS A 50 7.64 0.69 2.73
CA LYS A 50 8.85 -0.14 2.60
C LYS A 50 9.62 -0.27 3.91
N VAL A 51 9.76 0.81 4.68
CA VAL A 51 10.41 0.75 6.00
C VAL A 51 9.63 -0.16 6.95
N LEU A 52 8.31 -0.04 6.99
CA LEU A 52 7.44 -0.89 7.82
C LEU A 52 7.49 -2.36 7.40
N ALA A 53 7.41 -2.63 6.09
CA ALA A 53 7.53 -3.98 5.55
C ALA A 53 8.88 -4.63 5.91
N ASN A 54 9.98 -3.88 5.82
CA ASN A 54 11.31 -4.36 6.21
C ASN A 54 11.42 -4.66 7.70
N ARG A 55 10.70 -3.94 8.56
CA ARG A 55 10.60 -4.23 10.00
C ARG A 55 9.77 -5.50 10.23
N LEU A 56 8.61 -5.60 9.60
CA LEU A 56 7.72 -6.77 9.72
C LEU A 56 8.38 -8.06 9.23
N LYS A 57 9.16 -7.99 8.16
CA LYS A 57 9.92 -9.13 7.61
C LYS A 57 10.78 -9.84 8.66
N LYS A 58 11.29 -9.13 9.67
CA LYS A 58 12.12 -9.71 10.74
C LYS A 58 11.34 -10.61 11.70
N VAL A 59 10.02 -10.44 11.79
CA VAL A 59 9.17 -11.13 12.77
C VAL A 59 8.11 -12.01 12.13
N VAL A 60 7.79 -11.81 10.85
CA VAL A 60 6.68 -12.49 10.15
C VAL A 60 6.76 -14.01 10.23
N GLY A 61 7.97 -14.59 10.15
CA GLY A 61 8.16 -16.04 10.24
C GLY A 61 7.87 -16.65 11.62
N LYS A 62 7.73 -15.82 12.67
CA LYS A 62 7.34 -16.28 14.01
C LYS A 62 5.84 -16.22 14.26
N VAL A 63 5.10 -15.50 13.42
CA VAL A 63 3.67 -15.20 13.65
C VAL A 63 2.76 -15.81 12.58
N VAL A 64 3.31 -16.36 11.51
CA VAL A 64 2.56 -17.07 10.47
C VAL A 64 2.64 -18.57 10.75
N SER A 65 1.47 -19.22 10.87
CA SER A 65 1.39 -20.68 11.00
C SER A 65 1.91 -21.34 9.72
N THR A 66 2.65 -22.45 9.86
CA THR A 66 3.21 -23.21 8.74
C THR A 66 2.22 -24.20 8.11
N SER A 67 0.92 -24.01 8.38
CA SER A 67 -0.17 -24.91 7.96
C SER A 67 -0.59 -24.68 6.52
#